data_AF-A0A268R9U0-F1
#
_entry.id   AF-A0A268R9U0-F1
#
_cell.length_a   1.000
_cell.length_b   1.000
_cell.length_c   1.000
_cell.angle_alpha   90.00
_cell.angle_beta   90.00
_cell.angle_gamma   90.00
#
_symmetry.space_group_name_H-M   'P 1'
#
loop_
_entity.id
_entity.type
_entity.pdbx_description
1 polymer ?
#
loop_
_entity_poly.entity_id
_entity_poly.type
_entity_poly.pdbx_seq_one_letter_code
_entity_poly.pdbx_strand_id
1 'polypeptide(L)'
;SHDGKEIWRKNLPDHVDTHWVADINGDGEQDIILGGSDTYAFDFEGNQLFRNGDTVEPQQILVGEYRIDTPGLELAGLDRVNRGNPGQDG
;
A
#
# COMPACT_ATOMS: atom_id res chain seq x y z
N SER A 1 1.35 4.21 21.26
CA SER A 1 0.36 4.03 22.34
C SER A 1 -0.73 3.09 21.83
N HIS A 2 -1.21 2.15 22.63
CA HIS A 2 -2.30 1.22 22.27
C HIS A 2 -3.65 1.68 22.86
N ASP A 3 -3.81 2.96 23.18
CA ASP A 3 -4.99 3.53 23.85
C ASP A 3 -6.15 3.84 22.89
N GLY A 4 -6.03 3.45 21.62
CA GLY A 4 -7.05 3.66 20.58
C GLY A 4 -7.17 5.12 20.13
N LYS A 5 -6.27 6.02 20.56
CA LYS A 5 -6.23 7.37 20.03
C LYS A 5 -5.67 7.37 18.62
N GLU A 6 -6.29 8.14 17.75
CA GLU A 6 -5.79 8.41 16.41
C GLU A 6 -4.40 9.06 16.51
N ILE A 7 -3.42 8.48 15.81
CA ILE A 7 -2.08 9.05 15.68
C ILE A 7 -2.05 9.99 14.46
N TRP A 8 -2.57 9.52 13.34
CA TRP A 8 -2.72 10.31 12.11
C TRP A 8 -3.85 9.76 11.24
N ARG A 9 -4.24 10.57 10.23
CA ARG A 9 -5.24 10.22 9.21
C ARG A 9 -4.83 10.75 7.85
N LYS A 10 -5.11 9.96 6.79
CA LYS A 10 -5.00 10.38 5.39
C LYS A 10 -6.33 10.17 4.67
N ASN A 11 -6.67 11.13 3.82
CA ASN A 11 -7.78 11.00 2.88
C ASN A 11 -7.19 10.58 1.53
N LEU A 12 -7.51 9.37 1.09
CA LEU A 12 -7.13 8.86 -0.22
C LEU A 12 -8.31 9.01 -1.21
N PRO A 13 -8.04 9.04 -2.52
CA PRO A 13 -9.10 9.27 -3.53
C PRO A 13 -10.19 8.19 -3.57
N ASP A 14 -9.87 6.97 -3.15
CA ASP A 14 -10.79 5.84 -3.12
C ASP A 14 -10.57 5.01 -1.84
N HIS A 15 -11.46 4.05 -1.59
CA HIS A 15 -11.30 3.09 -0.51
C HIS A 15 -10.04 2.23 -0.70
N VAL A 16 -9.52 1.72 0.42
CA VAL A 16 -8.37 0.82 0.45
C VAL A 16 -8.88 -0.61 0.57
N ASP A 17 -8.46 -1.46 -0.36
CA ASP A 17 -8.82 -2.88 -0.43
C ASP A 17 -7.79 -3.79 0.22
N THR A 18 -6.53 -3.35 0.27
CA THR A 18 -5.42 -4.17 0.76
C THR A 18 -4.40 -3.35 1.51
N HIS A 19 -3.74 -3.98 2.49
CA HIS A 19 -2.72 -3.34 3.31
C HIS A 19 -1.61 -4.31 3.69
N TRP A 20 -0.42 -3.75 3.91
CA TRP A 20 0.73 -4.42 4.52
C TRP A 20 1.44 -3.49 5.49
N VAL A 21 2.14 -4.09 6.46
CA VAL A 21 3.06 -3.39 7.36
C VAL A 21 4.41 -4.07 7.27
N ALA A 22 5.43 -3.33 6.84
CA ALA A 22 6.79 -3.82 6.68
C ALA A 22 7.78 -2.65 6.62
N ASP A 23 9.03 -2.87 7.03
CA ASP A 23 10.13 -1.94 6.80
C ASP A 23 10.60 -2.07 5.35
N ILE A 24 10.05 -1.25 4.43
CA ILE A 24 10.31 -1.38 3.00
C ILE A 24 11.51 -0.52 2.55
N ASN A 25 11.97 0.39 3.41
CA ASN A 25 13.07 1.29 3.11
C ASN A 25 14.40 0.89 3.83
N GLY A 26 14.33 -0.04 4.79
CA GLY A 26 15.46 -0.58 5.53
C GLY A 26 15.98 0.31 6.67
N ASP A 27 15.18 1.26 7.16
CA ASP A 27 15.57 2.20 8.22
C ASP A 27 15.33 1.65 9.65
N GLY A 28 14.70 0.49 9.77
CA GLY A 28 14.38 -0.17 11.04
C GLY A 28 13.02 0.22 11.63
N GLU A 29 12.27 1.10 10.99
CA GLU A 29 10.91 1.47 11.34
C GLU A 29 9.90 0.82 10.38
N GLN A 30 8.64 0.69 10.81
CA GLN A 30 7.63 0.02 10.00
C GLN A 30 6.89 1.02 9.12
N ASP A 31 6.74 0.66 7.85
CA ASP A 31 5.94 1.41 6.89
C ASP A 31 4.57 0.76 6.68
N ILE A 32 3.61 1.56 6.25
CA ILE A 32 2.24 1.16 5.95
C ILE A 32 2.01 1.28 4.45
N ILE A 33 1.78 0.14 3.80
CA ILE A 33 1.53 0.01 2.37
C ILE A 33 0.03 -0.19 2.17
N LEU A 34 -0.57 0.55 1.24
CA LEU A 34 -2.01 0.52 0.96
C LEU A 34 -2.24 0.37 -0.55
N GLY A 35 -3.19 -0.50 -0.91
CA GLY A 35 -3.73 -0.59 -2.27
C GLY A 35 -5.21 -0.22 -2.28
N GLY A 36 -5.57 0.73 -3.14
CA GLY A 36 -6.94 1.24 -3.30
C GLY A 36 -7.11 1.73 -4.72
N SER A 37 -7.20 3.03 -4.97
CA SER A 37 -7.10 3.56 -6.34
C SER A 37 -5.73 3.33 -6.97
N ASP A 38 -4.69 3.50 -6.15
CA ASP A 38 -3.27 3.43 -6.49
C ASP A 38 -2.57 2.61 -5.39
N THR A 39 -1.27 2.38 -5.56
CA THR A 39 -0.43 1.85 -4.47
C THR A 39 0.28 3.00 -3.76
N TYR A 40 0.15 3.06 -2.43
CA TYR A 40 0.78 4.07 -1.58
C TYR A 40 1.65 3.40 -0.51
N ALA A 41 2.69 4.09 -0.06
CA ALA A 41 3.34 3.77 1.21
C ALA A 41 3.53 5.03 2.06
N PHE A 42 3.38 4.85 3.37
CA PHE A 42 3.59 5.88 4.38
C PHE A 42 4.51 5.36 5.46
N ASP A 43 5.33 6.22 6.05
CA ASP A 43 6.04 5.89 7.29
C ASP A 43 5.07 5.82 8.47
N PHE A 44 5.59 5.43 9.64
CA PHE A 44 4.77 5.30 10.85
C PHE A 44 4.17 6.64 11.34
N GLU A 45 4.73 7.79 10.95
CA GLU A 45 4.23 9.13 11.26
C GLU A 45 3.16 9.61 10.26
N GLY A 46 2.97 8.88 9.17
CA GLY A 46 2.02 9.18 8.11
C GLY A 46 2.59 10.11 7.02
N ASN A 47 3.91 10.25 6.89
CA ASN A 47 4.51 10.90 5.74
C ASN A 47 4.52 9.94 4.55
N GLN A 48 4.19 10.44 3.36
CA GLN A 48 4.14 9.58 2.17
C GLN A 48 5.56 9.30 1.67
N LEU A 49 5.93 8.02 1.61
CA LEU A 49 7.22 7.57 1.07
C LEU A 49 7.18 7.47 -0.46
N PHE A 50 6.14 6.82 -1.00
CA PHE A 50 5.92 6.77 -2.44
C PHE A 50 4.43 6.60 -2.80
N ARG A 51 4.15 6.84 -4.09
CA ARG A 51 2.89 6.52 -4.75
C ARG A 51 3.18 5.94 -6.14
N ASN A 52 2.59 4.80 -6.46
CA ASN A 52 2.56 4.25 -7.80
C ASN A 52 1.14 4.38 -8.36
N GLY A 53 0.96 5.32 -9.29
CA GLY A 53 -0.34 5.59 -9.94
C GLY A 53 -0.58 4.81 -11.23
N ASP A 54 0.34 3.92 -11.62
CA ASP A 54 0.16 3.09 -12.82
C ASP A 54 -0.76 1.89 -12.57
N THR A 55 -1.03 1.55 -11.30
CA THR A 55 -1.94 0.48 -10.92
C THR A 55 -3.40 0.95 -10.98
N VAL A 56 -4.30 0.11 -11.48
CA VAL A 56 -5.75 0.34 -11.42
C VAL A 56 -6.37 -0.58 -10.37
N GLU A 57 -6.87 -0.07 -9.24
CA GLU A 57 -7.47 -0.92 -8.20
C GLU A 57 -6.60 -2.11 -7.74
N PRO A 58 -5.41 -1.87 -7.16
CA PRO A 58 -4.66 -2.94 -6.49
C PRO A 58 -5.47 -3.52 -5.31
N GLN A 59 -6.09 -4.68 -5.52
CA GLN A 59 -6.83 -5.42 -4.49
C GLN A 59 -5.95 -6.45 -3.75
N GLN A 60 -4.78 -6.76 -4.31
CA GLN A 60 -3.79 -7.60 -3.65
C GLN A 60 -2.39 -7.03 -3.88
N ILE A 61 -1.72 -6.74 -2.76
CA ILE A 61 -0.30 -6.46 -2.69
C ILE A 61 0.37 -7.59 -1.90
N LEU A 62 1.60 -7.88 -2.23
CA LEU A 62 2.51 -8.81 -1.55
C LEU A 62 3.80 -8.07 -1.28
N VAL A 63 4.32 -8.18 -0.06
CA VAL A 63 5.60 -7.59 0.33
C VAL A 63 6.57 -8.71 0.67
N GLY A 64 7.78 -8.68 0.10
CA GLY A 64 8.78 -9.72 0.35
C GLY A 64 10.06 -9.54 -0.46
N GLU A 65 11.10 -10.29 -0.09
CA GLU A 65 12.33 -10.39 -0.87
C GLU A 65 12.07 -11.33 -2.07
N TYR A 66 11.74 -10.75 -3.22
CA TYR A 66 11.42 -11.51 -4.43
C TYR A 66 12.57 -11.49 -5.43
N ARG A 67 13.49 -10.55 -5.30
CA ARG A 67 14.64 -10.39 -6.19
C ARG A 67 15.94 -10.75 -5.49
N ILE A 68 16.68 -11.68 -6.09
CA ILE A 68 18.01 -12.06 -5.60
C ILE A 68 19.10 -11.02 -5.94
N ASP A 69 18.83 -10.15 -6.91
CA ASP A 69 19.76 -9.16 -7.43
C ASP A 69 19.55 -7.75 -6.85
N THR A 70 18.49 -7.56 -6.07
CA THR A 70 18.18 -6.31 -5.38
C THR A 70 18.03 -6.61 -3.88
N PRO A 71 18.81 -5.97 -2.99
CA PRO A 71 18.61 -6.12 -1.57
C PRO A 71 17.35 -5.37 -1.11
N GLY A 72 16.63 -5.94 -0.15
CA GLY A 72 15.46 -5.32 0.48
C GLY A 72 14.13 -5.93 0.05
N LEU A 73 13.04 -5.36 0.56
CA LEU A 73 11.69 -5.84 0.26
C LEU A 73 11.18 -5.20 -1.05
N GLU A 74 10.62 -6.03 -1.91
CA GLU A 74 9.83 -5.59 -3.05
C GLU A 74 8.34 -5.66 -2.78
N LEU A 75 7.59 -4.87 -3.56
CA LEU A 75 6.14 -4.95 -3.66
C LEU A 75 5.78 -5.63 -4.99
N ALA A 76 4.96 -6.67 -4.91
CA ALA A 76 4.34 -7.33 -6.06
C ALA A 76 2.82 -7.28 -5.90
N GLY A 77 2.08 -7.14 -6.99
CA GLY A 77 0.63 -7.06 -6.94
C GLY A 77 0.00 -7.22 -8.30
N LEU A 78 -1.29 -7.52 -8.31
CA LEU A 78 -2.12 -7.49 -9.51
C LEU A 78 -3.13 -6.36 -9.35
N ASP A 79 -3.39 -5.68 -10.45
CA ASP A 79 -4.35 -4.60 -10.54
C ASP A 79 -5.53 -5.02 -11.42
N ARG A 80 -6.66 -4.34 -11.25
CA ARG A 80 -7.89 -4.59 -11.97
C ARG A 80 -7.93 -3.74 -13.25
N VAL A 81 -7.43 -4.31 -14.35
CA VAL A 81 -7.36 -3.63 -15.64
C VAL A 81 -8.74 -3.30 -16.26
N ASN A 82 -9.82 -3.98 -15.85
CA ASN A 82 -11.18 -3.70 -16.34
C ASN A 82 -12.23 -3.82 -15.22
N ARG A 83 -12.76 -2.67 -14.78
CA ARG A 83 -13.99 -2.60 -13.98
C ARG A 83 -15.17 -2.90 -14.91
N GLY A 84 -15.75 -4.10 -14.82
CA GLY A 84 -16.99 -4.40 -15.56
C GLY A 84 -18.07 -3.38 -15.18
N ASN A 85 -18.80 -2.80 -16.13
CA ASN A 85 -19.83 -1.79 -15.88
C ASN A 85 -20.94 -2.36 -14.96
N PRO A 86 -21.32 -1.72 -13.83
CA PRO A 86 -21.04 -0.35 -13.39
C PRO A 86 -19.82 -0.16 -12.47
N GLY A 87 -18.95 -1.16 -12.31
CA GLY A 87 -17.76 -1.10 -11.46
C GLY A 87 -18.10 -1.01 -9.98
N GLN A 88 -19.20 -1.66 -9.56
CA GLN A 88 -19.61 -1.71 -8.17
C GLN A 88 -18.95 -2.89 -7.46
N ASP A 89 -18.28 -2.57 -6.36
CA ASP A 89 -17.93 -3.54 -5.33
C ASP A 89 -19.24 -3.99 -4.66
N GLY A 90 -19.52 -5.29 -4.77
CA GLY A 90 -20.74 -5.91 -4.22
C GLY A 90 -20.66 -6.13 -2.72
#